data_AF-C5FTZ2-F1
#
_entry.id   AF-C5FTZ2-F1
#
_cell.length_a   1.000
_cell.length_b   1.000
_cell.length_c   1.000
_cell.angle_alpha   90.00
_cell.angle_beta   90.00
_cell.angle_gamma   90.00
#
_symmetry.space_group_name_H-M   'P 1'
#
loop_
_entity.id
_entity.type
_entity.pdbx_description
1 polymer ?
#
loop_
_entity_poly.entity_id
_entity_poly.type
_entity_poly.pdbx_seq_one_letter_code
_entity_poly.pdbx_strand_id
1 'polypeptide(L)'
;MSASLHSRLASVESSIEKVSGLIRRLQSFGSSDNYDDDERIDLSTEIHHDLGEIEEEMEVLRVETHPFDRRRHQRMESVPVNSEGGKAMALMAKLEEDLKMARSKFRRAQIEAKRNSERAKNRQRQLLFQPSAAGEDGPKKRLPKFTHGDLVANSSKDVTAALRQTHSLMQAELSRSQFAQETLEQSTKALGSLSESYSNLDTLLASSRSLVSSLLRSQKSDTWYLETAFYILIGTISWLIFRRILYGPLWWIVWLPLKLIARITVSIFGVSSGVSMGLARDSKSIISTQSLPTVNLGPTATNSLWNPDSTKAAGIPDMAEDINRWTGADGAEQDKQIPTQRPDGPKVYPNPNKRMWEEPLVDEL
;
A
#
# COMPACT_ATOMS: atom_id res chain seq x y z
N MET A 1 -9.76 -32.08 -5.70
CA MET A 1 -9.31 -30.67 -5.69
C MET A 1 -10.06 -29.82 -6.70
N SER A 2 -10.16 -30.18 -7.99
CA SER A 2 -10.98 -29.41 -8.95
C SER A 2 -12.48 -29.43 -8.61
N ALA A 3 -13.04 -30.59 -8.24
CA ALA A 3 -14.45 -30.70 -7.88
C ALA A 3 -14.88 -29.82 -6.68
N SER A 4 -14.00 -29.69 -5.68
CA SER A 4 -14.25 -28.82 -4.51
C SER A 4 -14.13 -27.32 -4.83
N LEU A 5 -13.32 -26.95 -5.83
CA LEU A 5 -13.24 -25.57 -6.32
C LEU A 5 -14.52 -25.19 -7.08
N HIS A 6 -15.00 -26.08 -7.95
CA HIS A 6 -16.25 -25.84 -8.68
C HIS A 6 -17.46 -25.70 -7.76
N SER A 7 -17.56 -26.49 -6.69
CA SER A 7 -18.64 -26.34 -5.71
C SER A 7 -18.57 -25.01 -4.95
N ARG A 8 -17.36 -24.54 -4.62
CA ARG A 8 -17.16 -23.24 -3.96
C ARG A 8 -17.46 -22.07 -4.89
N LEU A 9 -17.04 -22.13 -6.16
CA LEU A 9 -17.40 -21.13 -7.16
C LEU A 9 -18.93 -21.05 -7.38
N ALA A 10 -19.61 -22.20 -7.41
CA ALA A 10 -21.07 -22.23 -7.49
C ALA A 10 -21.74 -21.67 -6.23
N SER A 11 -21.15 -21.88 -5.05
CA SER A 11 -21.60 -21.25 -3.80
C SER A 11 -21.51 -19.74 -3.88
N VAL A 12 -20.35 -19.21 -4.30
CA VAL A 12 -20.09 -17.77 -4.50
C VAL A 12 -21.05 -17.16 -5.54
N GLU A 13 -21.30 -17.87 -6.64
CA GLU A 13 -22.27 -17.42 -7.64
C GLU A 13 -23.68 -17.29 -7.03
N SER A 14 -24.11 -18.27 -6.24
CA SER A 14 -25.40 -18.25 -5.58
C SER A 14 -25.53 -17.14 -4.52
N SER A 15 -24.45 -16.82 -3.79
CA SER A 15 -24.43 -15.74 -2.81
C SER A 15 -24.45 -14.37 -3.48
N ILE A 16 -23.74 -14.18 -4.60
CA ILE A 16 -23.84 -12.97 -5.42
C ILE A 16 -25.27 -12.78 -5.95
N GLU A 17 -25.95 -13.86 -6.37
CA GLU A 17 -27.35 -13.79 -6.81
C GLU A 17 -28.28 -13.33 -5.68
N LYS A 18 -28.13 -13.92 -4.47
CA LYS A 18 -28.88 -13.51 -3.27
C LYS A 18 -28.68 -12.02 -2.96
N VAL A 19 -27.42 -11.57 -2.90
CA VAL A 19 -27.08 -10.15 -2.67
C VAL A 19 -27.67 -9.24 -3.75
N SER A 20 -27.65 -9.66 -5.01
CA SER A 20 -28.28 -8.89 -6.10
C SER A 20 -29.79 -8.75 -5.92
N GLY A 21 -30.46 -9.75 -5.33
CA GLY A 21 -31.87 -9.71 -4.96
C GLY A 21 -32.11 -8.73 -3.82
N LEU A 22 -31.29 -8.78 -2.78
CA LEU A 22 -31.34 -7.85 -1.65
C LEU A 22 -31.07 -6.40 -2.08
N ILE A 23 -30.11 -6.15 -2.97
CA ILE A 23 -29.84 -4.80 -3.52
C ILE A 23 -31.06 -4.26 -4.28
N ARG A 24 -31.74 -5.10 -5.07
CA ARG A 24 -32.99 -4.71 -5.75
C ARG A 24 -34.10 -4.38 -4.75
N ARG A 25 -34.20 -5.18 -3.68
CA ARG A 25 -35.12 -4.90 -2.57
C ARG A 25 -34.78 -3.57 -1.90
N LEU A 26 -33.51 -3.31 -1.58
CA LEU A 26 -33.04 -2.05 -1.01
C LEU A 26 -33.37 -0.86 -1.91
N GLN A 27 -33.19 -0.99 -3.22
CA GLN A 27 -33.52 0.07 -4.18
C GLN A 27 -35.02 0.40 -4.21
N SER A 28 -35.89 -0.59 -3.93
CA SER A 28 -37.34 -0.36 -3.88
C SER A 28 -37.80 0.43 -2.64
N PHE A 29 -36.96 0.53 -1.58
CA PHE A 29 -37.31 1.27 -0.37
C PHE A 29 -37.56 2.76 -0.65
N GLY A 30 -38.64 3.27 -0.05
CA GLY A 30 -39.12 4.65 -0.21
C GLY A 30 -40.08 4.86 -1.40
N SER A 31 -40.31 3.84 -2.24
CA SER A 31 -41.38 3.90 -3.26
C SER A 31 -42.74 3.59 -2.63
N SER A 32 -42.76 2.78 -1.57
CA SER A 32 -43.92 2.54 -0.72
C SER A 32 -44.04 3.59 0.38
N ASP A 33 -45.27 3.91 0.77
CA ASP A 33 -45.60 4.85 1.85
C ASP A 33 -45.25 4.32 3.26
N ASN A 34 -44.88 3.03 3.36
CA ASN A 34 -44.42 2.42 4.60
C ASN A 34 -42.95 2.80 4.84
N TYR A 35 -42.74 3.68 5.82
CA TYR A 35 -41.44 4.21 6.21
C TYR A 35 -40.85 3.40 7.36
N ASP A 36 -40.23 2.27 7.04
CA ASP A 36 -39.48 1.50 8.03
C ASP A 36 -37.98 1.77 7.84
N ASP A 37 -37.48 2.78 8.55
CA ASP A 37 -36.07 3.20 8.57
C ASP A 37 -35.17 2.05 9.01
N ASP A 38 -35.66 1.29 9.99
CA ASP A 38 -34.99 0.18 10.64
C ASP A 38 -34.81 -0.99 9.67
N GLU A 39 -35.87 -1.42 8.96
CA GLU A 39 -35.77 -2.47 7.94
C GLU A 39 -34.78 -2.11 6.83
N ARG A 40 -34.73 -0.84 6.41
CA ARG A 40 -33.75 -0.39 5.41
C ARG A 40 -32.32 -0.48 5.95
N ILE A 41 -32.11 -0.10 7.21
CA ILE A 41 -30.80 -0.16 7.85
C ILE A 41 -30.37 -1.62 8.00
N ASP A 42 -31.26 -2.50 8.47
CA ASP A 42 -31.00 -3.93 8.63
C ASP A 42 -30.67 -4.61 7.30
N LEU A 43 -31.42 -4.31 6.23
CA LEU A 43 -31.09 -4.84 4.89
C LEU A 43 -29.76 -4.26 4.37
N SER A 44 -29.44 -3.02 4.72
CA SER A 44 -28.17 -2.41 4.33
C SER A 44 -26.97 -3.04 5.06
N THR A 45 -27.14 -3.41 6.33
CA THR A 45 -26.10 -4.08 7.11
C THR A 45 -25.96 -5.54 6.68
N GLU A 46 -27.06 -6.24 6.41
CA GLU A 46 -27.08 -7.60 5.84
C GLU A 46 -26.34 -7.65 4.51
N ILE A 47 -26.70 -6.79 3.54
CA ILE A 47 -25.99 -6.73 2.25
C ILE A 47 -24.50 -6.40 2.42
N HIS A 48 -24.15 -5.53 3.36
CA HIS A 48 -22.75 -5.18 3.61
C HIS A 48 -21.97 -6.37 4.18
N HIS A 49 -22.59 -7.13 5.10
CA HIS A 49 -22.00 -8.33 5.68
C HIS A 49 -21.83 -9.42 4.62
N ASP A 50 -22.87 -9.73 3.86
CA ASP A 50 -22.85 -10.74 2.79
C ASP A 50 -21.79 -10.40 1.72
N LEU A 51 -21.70 -9.13 1.30
CA LEU A 51 -20.64 -8.70 0.36
C LEU A 51 -19.24 -8.92 0.92
N GLY A 52 -19.05 -8.72 2.23
CA GLY A 52 -17.78 -8.96 2.91
C GLY A 52 -17.43 -10.44 2.99
N GLU A 53 -18.41 -11.29 3.32
CA GLU A 53 -18.24 -12.76 3.35
C GLU A 53 -17.87 -13.29 1.96
N ILE A 54 -18.54 -12.82 0.91
CA ILE A 54 -18.25 -13.20 -0.48
C ILE A 54 -16.84 -12.73 -0.90
N GLU A 55 -16.42 -11.54 -0.48
CA GLU A 55 -15.06 -11.02 -0.74
C GLU A 55 -14.00 -11.90 -0.07
N GLU A 56 -14.22 -12.31 1.17
CA GLU A 56 -13.33 -13.23 1.90
C GLU A 56 -13.27 -14.60 1.23
N GLU A 57 -14.41 -15.20 0.85
CA GLU A 57 -14.45 -16.47 0.13
C GLU A 57 -13.70 -16.40 -1.22
N MET A 58 -13.85 -15.29 -1.94
CA MET A 58 -13.14 -15.05 -3.20
C MET A 58 -11.63 -14.84 -3.01
N GLU A 59 -11.20 -14.22 -1.91
CA GLU A 59 -9.79 -14.10 -1.55
C GLU A 59 -9.19 -15.46 -1.20
N VAL A 60 -9.89 -16.29 -0.44
CA VAL A 60 -9.48 -17.68 -0.15
C VAL A 60 -9.34 -18.49 -1.46
N LEU A 61 -10.34 -18.41 -2.35
CA LEU A 61 -10.29 -19.08 -3.66
C LEU A 61 -9.16 -18.54 -4.54
N ARG A 62 -8.82 -17.25 -4.43
CA ARG A 62 -7.67 -16.67 -5.14
C ARG A 62 -6.36 -17.27 -4.66
N VAL A 63 -6.19 -17.40 -3.35
CA VAL A 63 -4.98 -18.00 -2.76
C VAL A 63 -4.85 -19.48 -3.15
N GLU A 64 -5.96 -20.24 -3.15
CA GLU A 64 -5.99 -21.64 -3.57
C GLU A 64 -5.69 -21.83 -5.07
N THR A 65 -6.04 -20.84 -5.91
CA THR A 65 -5.79 -20.87 -7.36
C THR A 65 -4.45 -20.27 -7.80
N HIS A 66 -3.85 -19.40 -6.98
CA HIS A 66 -2.51 -18.83 -7.19
C HIS A 66 -1.35 -19.83 -7.40
N PRO A 67 -1.29 -21.03 -6.77
CA PRO A 67 -0.26 -22.03 -7.07
C PRO A 67 -0.30 -22.55 -8.52
N PHE A 68 -1.44 -22.43 -9.22
CA PHE A 68 -1.51 -22.77 -10.65
C PHE A 68 -0.85 -21.70 -11.54
N ASP A 69 -0.84 -20.44 -11.10
CA ASP A 69 -0.27 -19.31 -11.87
C ASP A 69 1.27 -19.29 -11.79
N ARG A 70 1.83 -19.60 -10.61
CA ARG A 70 3.28 -19.80 -10.43
C ARG A 70 3.84 -20.93 -11.32
N ARG A 71 3.09 -22.02 -11.51
CA ARG A 71 3.51 -23.11 -12.41
C ARG A 71 3.49 -22.70 -13.88
N ARG A 72 2.67 -21.72 -14.26
CA ARG A 72 2.58 -21.19 -15.63
C ARG A 72 3.79 -20.32 -15.99
N HIS A 73 4.32 -19.58 -15.03
CA HIS A 73 5.53 -18.76 -15.22
C HIS A 73 6.85 -19.56 -15.17
N GLN A 74 6.87 -20.74 -14.54
CA GLN A 74 8.09 -21.52 -14.36
C GLN A 74 8.32 -22.60 -15.45
N ARG A 75 7.34 -22.85 -16.34
CA ARG A 75 7.44 -23.93 -17.33
C ARG A 75 6.84 -23.50 -18.68
N MET A 76 7.64 -22.75 -19.46
CA MET A 76 7.55 -22.75 -20.92
C MET A 76 8.10 -24.09 -21.44
N GLU A 77 7.41 -25.18 -21.16
CA GLU A 77 7.62 -26.45 -21.87
C GLU A 77 6.30 -27.18 -21.99
N SER A 78 6.02 -27.64 -23.20
CA SER A 78 4.75 -28.08 -23.76
C SER A 78 4.11 -29.28 -23.03
N VAL A 79 3.52 -29.02 -21.86
CA VAL A 79 2.61 -29.93 -21.17
C VAL A 79 1.18 -29.54 -21.55
N PRO A 80 0.30 -30.49 -21.96
CA PRO A 80 -1.08 -30.18 -22.27
C PRO A 80 -1.72 -29.53 -21.04
N VAL A 81 -2.06 -28.26 -21.20
CA VAL A 81 -2.73 -27.41 -20.23
C VAL A 81 -4.01 -28.13 -19.79
N ASN A 82 -4.14 -28.40 -18.49
CA ASN A 82 -5.40 -28.86 -17.90
C ASN A 82 -6.49 -27.80 -18.21
N SER A 83 -7.28 -28.03 -19.26
CA SER A 83 -8.34 -27.12 -19.74
C SER A 83 -9.30 -26.70 -18.62
N GLU A 84 -9.51 -27.58 -17.65
CA GLU A 84 -10.39 -27.37 -16.49
C GLU A 84 -9.89 -26.25 -15.58
N GLY A 85 -8.57 -26.14 -15.33
CA GLY A 85 -8.00 -25.07 -14.51
C GLY A 85 -8.12 -23.71 -15.17
N GLY A 86 -7.95 -23.65 -16.50
CA GLY A 86 -8.16 -22.42 -17.27
C GLY A 86 -9.61 -21.95 -17.26
N LYS A 87 -10.57 -22.88 -17.35
CA LYS A 87 -12.00 -22.58 -17.24
C LYS A 87 -12.37 -22.06 -15.85
N ALA A 88 -11.88 -22.70 -14.78
CA ALA A 88 -12.12 -22.25 -13.42
C ALA A 88 -11.57 -20.83 -13.16
N MET A 89 -10.38 -20.51 -13.68
CA MET A 89 -9.82 -19.15 -13.59
C MET A 89 -10.65 -18.11 -14.34
N ALA A 90 -11.16 -18.44 -15.54
CA ALA A 90 -12.01 -17.54 -16.30
C ALA A 90 -13.35 -17.27 -15.59
N LEU A 91 -13.95 -18.30 -14.99
CA LEU A 91 -15.18 -18.15 -14.19
C LEU A 91 -14.93 -17.30 -12.94
N MET A 92 -13.80 -17.51 -12.27
CA MET A 92 -13.41 -16.72 -11.10
C MET A 92 -13.22 -15.24 -11.44
N ALA A 93 -12.54 -14.92 -12.55
CA ALA A 93 -12.37 -13.54 -13.00
C ALA A 93 -13.71 -12.85 -13.30
N LYS A 94 -14.67 -13.60 -13.89
CA LYS A 94 -16.03 -13.11 -14.11
C LYS A 94 -16.75 -12.82 -12.79
N LEU A 95 -16.69 -13.74 -11.82
CA LEU A 95 -17.33 -13.58 -10.51
C LEU A 95 -16.76 -12.38 -9.74
N GLU A 96 -15.46 -12.10 -9.88
CA GLU A 96 -14.83 -10.92 -9.30
C GLU A 96 -15.35 -9.61 -9.93
N GLU A 97 -15.56 -9.60 -11.25
CA GLU A 97 -16.17 -8.46 -11.93
C GLU A 97 -17.64 -8.27 -11.49
N ASP A 98 -18.40 -9.37 -11.38
CA ASP A 98 -19.78 -9.37 -10.90
C ASP A 98 -19.88 -8.84 -9.46
N LEU A 99 -18.93 -9.18 -8.58
CA LEU A 99 -18.82 -8.65 -7.22
C LEU A 99 -18.55 -7.15 -7.22
N LYS A 100 -17.57 -6.68 -8.00
CA LYS A 100 -17.28 -5.23 -8.13
C LYS A 100 -18.50 -4.47 -8.63
N MET A 101 -19.22 -5.04 -9.60
CA MET A 101 -20.49 -4.49 -10.08
C MET A 101 -21.54 -4.47 -8.98
N ALA A 102 -21.71 -5.54 -8.20
CA ALA A 102 -22.64 -5.61 -7.08
C ALA A 102 -22.34 -4.54 -6.02
N ARG A 103 -21.06 -4.32 -5.66
CA ARG A 103 -20.64 -3.26 -4.73
C ARG A 103 -20.99 -1.86 -5.25
N SER A 104 -20.76 -1.62 -6.55
CA SER A 104 -21.11 -0.35 -7.18
C SER A 104 -22.63 -0.10 -7.20
N LYS A 105 -23.42 -1.15 -7.46
CA LYS A 105 -24.89 -1.12 -7.45
C LYS A 105 -25.42 -0.90 -6.04
N PHE A 106 -24.84 -1.56 -5.04
CA PHE A 106 -25.18 -1.38 -3.63
C PHE A 106 -24.99 0.07 -3.18
N ARG A 107 -23.83 0.69 -3.49
CA ARG A 107 -23.59 2.10 -3.15
C ARG A 107 -24.63 3.03 -3.77
N ARG A 108 -25.00 2.78 -5.03
CA ARG A 108 -26.05 3.56 -5.72
C ARG A 108 -27.42 3.35 -5.06
N ALA A 109 -27.78 2.10 -4.77
CA ALA A 109 -29.04 1.74 -4.12
C ALA A 109 -29.15 2.34 -2.70
N GLN A 110 -28.05 2.39 -1.93
CA GLN A 110 -28.03 3.06 -0.62
C GLN A 110 -28.33 4.56 -0.73
N ILE A 111 -27.68 5.25 -1.68
CA ILE A 111 -27.90 6.69 -1.88
C ILE A 111 -29.32 6.93 -2.36
N GLU A 112 -29.83 6.11 -3.27
CA GLU A 112 -31.18 6.22 -3.79
C GLU A 112 -32.23 5.98 -2.70
N ALA A 113 -32.11 4.90 -1.93
CA ALA A 113 -33.01 4.57 -0.82
C ALA A 113 -32.99 5.66 0.26
N LYS A 114 -31.81 6.21 0.61
CA LYS A 114 -31.69 7.33 1.55
C LYS A 114 -32.36 8.59 1.01
N ARG A 115 -32.14 8.93 -0.26
CA ARG A 115 -32.75 10.12 -0.87
C ARG A 115 -34.28 9.97 -0.96
N ASN A 116 -34.76 8.77 -1.23
CA ASN A 116 -36.18 8.47 -1.32
C ASN A 116 -36.86 8.53 0.05
N SER A 117 -36.19 7.99 1.08
CA SER A 117 -36.66 8.03 2.47
C SER A 117 -36.72 9.48 3.00
N GLU A 118 -35.72 10.31 2.71
CA GLU A 118 -35.73 11.75 3.05
C GLU A 118 -36.87 12.51 2.35
N ARG A 119 -37.14 12.20 1.07
CA ARG A 119 -38.28 12.78 0.35
C ARG A 119 -39.62 12.39 0.98
N ALA A 120 -39.79 11.12 1.36
CA ALA A 120 -40.99 10.65 2.05
C ALA A 120 -41.17 11.34 3.42
N LYS A 121 -40.12 11.41 4.24
CA LYS A 121 -40.10 12.16 5.52
C LYS A 121 -40.52 13.62 5.34
N ASN A 122 -39.99 14.29 4.31
CA ASN A 122 -40.34 15.68 4.04
C ASN A 122 -41.80 15.85 3.60
N ARG A 123 -42.37 14.92 2.83
CA ARG A 123 -43.81 14.94 2.49
C ARG A 123 -44.67 14.77 3.74
N GLN A 124 -44.34 13.82 4.62
CA GLN A 124 -45.06 13.63 5.88
C GLN A 124 -44.99 14.89 6.76
N ARG A 125 -43.81 15.50 6.87
CA ARG A 125 -43.66 16.77 7.58
C ARG A 125 -44.54 17.85 6.97
N GLN A 126 -44.57 17.98 5.64
CA GLN A 126 -45.43 18.96 4.97
C GLN A 126 -46.92 18.71 5.22
N LEU A 127 -47.36 17.45 5.35
CA LEU A 127 -48.75 17.12 5.74
C LEU A 127 -49.04 17.50 7.21
N LEU A 128 -48.08 17.31 8.12
CA LEU A 128 -48.22 17.70 9.52
C LEU A 128 -48.15 19.23 9.74
N PHE A 129 -47.38 19.93 8.90
CA PHE A 129 -47.25 21.38 8.92
C PHE A 129 -48.23 22.09 7.99
N GLN A 130 -49.14 21.38 7.33
CA GLN A 130 -50.28 22.05 6.71
C GLN A 130 -51.03 22.74 7.83
N PRO A 131 -51.09 24.09 7.85
CA PRO A 131 -51.99 24.77 8.76
C PRO A 131 -53.38 24.23 8.43
N SER A 132 -54.19 23.93 9.45
CA SER A 132 -55.62 23.72 9.30
C SER A 132 -56.28 25.01 8.79
N ALA A 133 -55.97 25.41 7.56
CA ALA A 133 -56.51 26.54 6.83
C ALA A 133 -57.63 26.06 5.88
N ALA A 134 -58.14 24.85 6.11
CA ALA A 134 -59.38 24.35 5.57
C ALA A 134 -60.34 24.12 6.75
N GLY A 135 -60.84 25.21 7.31
CA GLY A 135 -61.68 25.22 8.50
C GLY A 135 -62.06 26.64 8.89
N GLU A 136 -62.76 27.33 8.00
CA GLU A 136 -63.55 28.51 8.36
C GLU A 136 -64.59 28.13 9.45
N ASP A 137 -64.85 29.07 10.35
CA ASP A 137 -65.94 29.12 11.33
C ASP A 137 -66.01 28.11 12.48
N GLY A 138 -65.35 28.47 13.61
CA GLY A 138 -65.63 27.94 14.95
C GLY A 138 -65.90 29.05 15.97
N PRO A 139 -66.97 28.99 16.79
CA PRO A 139 -67.44 30.12 17.59
C PRO A 139 -66.57 30.34 18.83
N LYS A 140 -66.11 31.59 19.01
CA LYS A 140 -65.35 32.05 20.17
C LYS A 140 -66.17 31.89 21.46
N LYS A 141 -65.82 30.88 22.28
CA LYS A 141 -66.33 30.71 23.65
C LYS A 141 -65.96 31.95 24.47
N ARG A 142 -66.97 32.70 24.89
CA ARG A 142 -66.86 33.85 25.80
C ARG A 142 -66.56 33.35 27.20
N LEU A 143 -65.49 33.85 27.82
CA LEU A 143 -65.19 33.62 29.23
C LEU A 143 -66.09 34.52 30.13
N PRO A 144 -66.56 34.02 31.28
CA PRO A 144 -67.41 34.78 32.19
C PRO A 144 -66.59 35.80 33.02
N LYS A 145 -67.20 36.95 33.32
CA LYS A 145 -66.68 37.99 34.21
C LYS A 145 -66.62 37.47 35.66
N PHE A 146 -65.43 37.25 36.20
CA PHE A 146 -65.23 36.91 37.62
C PHE A 146 -65.24 38.16 38.50
N THR A 147 -65.81 38.04 39.71
CA THR A 147 -65.83 39.09 40.73
C THR A 147 -64.44 39.22 41.39
N HIS A 148 -64.08 40.40 41.89
CA HIS A 148 -62.71 40.71 42.33
C HIS A 148 -62.19 39.80 43.46
N GLY A 149 -63.07 39.32 44.34
CA GLY A 149 -62.71 38.37 45.41
C GLY A 149 -62.38 36.96 44.91
N ASP A 150 -63.12 36.46 43.91
CA ASP A 150 -62.83 35.19 43.26
C ASP A 150 -61.57 35.26 42.41
N LEU A 151 -61.28 36.42 41.82
CA LEU A 151 -60.05 36.64 41.04
C LEU A 151 -58.81 36.52 41.94
N VAL A 152 -58.84 37.11 43.14
CA VAL A 152 -57.72 37.04 44.09
C VAL A 152 -57.55 35.63 44.67
N ALA A 153 -58.66 34.96 45.01
CA ALA A 153 -58.62 33.58 45.48
C ALA A 153 -58.13 32.62 44.38
N ASN A 154 -58.50 32.85 43.12
CA ASN A 154 -57.99 32.08 41.98
C ASN A 154 -56.52 32.39 41.70
N SER A 155 -56.09 33.66 41.85
CA SER A 155 -54.69 34.05 41.68
C SER A 155 -53.76 33.36 42.69
N SER A 156 -54.18 33.25 43.96
CA SER A 156 -53.42 32.51 44.97
C SER A 156 -53.38 31.01 44.68
N LYS A 157 -54.46 30.44 44.13
CA LYS A 157 -54.49 29.04 43.68
C LYS A 157 -53.58 28.83 42.47
N ASP A 158 -53.52 29.78 41.54
CA ASP A 158 -52.68 29.74 40.36
C ASP A 158 -51.20 29.88 40.72
N VAL A 159 -50.84 30.76 41.67
CA VAL A 159 -49.47 30.84 42.21
C VAL A 159 -49.10 29.54 42.92
N THR A 160 -50.01 28.97 43.70
CA THR A 160 -49.77 27.67 44.38
C THR A 160 -49.65 26.53 43.38
N ALA A 161 -50.44 26.54 42.30
CA ALA A 161 -50.37 25.56 41.22
C ALA A 161 -49.06 25.71 40.42
N ALA A 162 -48.66 26.95 40.11
CA ALA A 162 -47.41 27.25 39.44
C ALA A 162 -46.21 26.81 40.28
N LEU A 163 -46.21 27.03 41.59
CA LEU A 163 -45.10 26.64 42.47
C LEU A 163 -45.01 25.11 42.65
N ARG A 164 -46.14 24.41 42.65
CA ARG A 164 -46.17 22.93 42.57
C ARG A 164 -45.66 22.44 41.23
N GLN A 165 -46.00 23.13 40.14
CA GLN A 165 -45.55 22.79 38.80
C GLN A 165 -44.04 23.05 38.64
N THR A 166 -43.49 24.16 39.17
CA THR A 166 -42.04 24.41 39.17
C THR A 166 -41.31 23.42 40.05
N HIS A 167 -41.87 23.02 41.19
CA HIS A 167 -41.28 21.96 42.01
C HIS A 167 -41.26 20.62 41.26
N SER A 168 -42.35 20.26 40.56
CA SER A 168 -42.37 19.05 39.74
C SER A 168 -41.36 19.12 38.57
N LEU A 169 -41.18 20.29 37.96
CA LEU A 169 -40.16 20.52 36.93
C LEU A 169 -38.75 20.46 37.50
N MET A 170 -38.51 21.01 38.70
CA MET A 170 -37.21 20.96 39.36
C MET A 170 -36.84 19.53 39.76
N GLN A 171 -37.80 18.73 40.21
CA GLN A 171 -37.60 17.30 40.46
C GLN A 171 -37.32 16.54 39.16
N ALA A 172 -38.03 16.86 38.08
CA ALA A 172 -37.77 16.26 36.76
C ALA A 172 -36.39 16.65 36.20
N GLU A 173 -35.98 17.92 36.32
CA GLU A 173 -34.66 18.41 35.90
C GLU A 173 -33.53 17.82 36.75
N LEU A 174 -33.74 17.60 38.05
CA LEU A 174 -32.76 16.91 38.89
C LEU A 174 -32.57 15.45 38.44
N SER A 175 -33.64 14.73 38.12
CA SER A 175 -33.53 13.38 37.55
C SER A 175 -32.84 13.38 36.18
N ARG A 176 -33.09 14.41 35.38
CA ARG A 176 -32.47 14.60 34.06
C ARG A 176 -30.99 14.98 34.18
N SER A 177 -30.61 15.74 35.20
CA SER A 177 -29.22 16.10 35.50
C SER A 177 -28.41 14.89 35.94
N GLN A 178 -28.99 13.96 36.73
CA GLN A 178 -28.32 12.70 37.06
C GLN A 178 -28.08 11.84 35.81
N PHE A 179 -29.05 11.74 34.91
CA PHE A 179 -28.85 11.04 33.64
C PHE A 179 -27.80 11.71 32.75
N ALA A 180 -27.73 13.05 32.77
CA ALA A 180 -26.68 13.80 32.07
C ALA A 180 -25.29 13.54 32.69
N GLN A 181 -25.19 13.44 34.01
CA GLN A 181 -23.95 13.10 34.70
C GLN A 181 -23.50 11.66 34.39
N GLU A 182 -24.42 10.69 34.42
CA GLU A 182 -24.14 9.31 33.99
C GLU A 182 -23.66 9.26 32.54
N THR A 183 -24.28 10.05 31.65
CA THR A 183 -23.86 10.13 30.23
C THR A 183 -22.47 10.75 30.09
N LEU A 184 -22.17 11.82 30.84
CA LEU A 184 -20.84 12.45 30.81
C LEU A 184 -19.77 11.52 31.38
N GLU A 185 -20.07 10.78 32.43
CA GLU A 185 -19.17 9.79 33.01
C GLU A 185 -18.93 8.62 32.04
N GLN A 186 -19.98 8.12 31.38
CA GLN A 186 -19.86 7.12 30.32
C GLN A 186 -19.01 7.64 29.14
N SER A 187 -19.21 8.89 28.73
CA SER A 187 -18.42 9.51 27.66
C SER A 187 -16.94 9.68 28.07
N THR A 188 -16.67 10.01 29.33
CA THR A 188 -15.32 10.12 29.88
C THR A 188 -14.64 8.76 29.93
N LYS A 189 -15.38 7.72 30.34
CA LYS A 189 -14.89 6.34 30.32
C LYS A 189 -14.62 5.85 28.90
N ALA A 190 -15.49 6.20 27.95
CA ALA A 190 -15.28 5.92 26.53
C ALA A 190 -14.02 6.62 25.99
N LEU A 191 -13.81 7.90 26.32
CA LEU A 191 -12.58 8.64 25.98
C LEU A 191 -11.33 7.99 26.60
N GLY A 192 -11.42 7.55 27.85
CA GLY A 192 -10.35 6.79 28.50
C GLY A 192 -10.03 5.49 27.76
N SER A 193 -11.05 4.68 27.43
CA SER A 193 -10.88 3.43 26.68
C SER A 193 -10.32 3.63 25.28
N LEU A 194 -10.66 4.76 24.65
CA LEU A 194 -10.12 5.14 23.35
C LEU A 194 -8.65 5.55 23.47
N SER A 195 -8.27 6.31 24.50
CA SER A 195 -6.86 6.64 24.79
C SER A 195 -6.03 5.40 25.05
N GLU A 196 -6.57 4.42 25.78
CA GLU A 196 -5.90 3.14 26.03
C GLU A 196 -5.75 2.32 24.74
N SER A 197 -6.78 2.31 23.89
CA SER A 197 -6.73 1.70 22.56
C SER A 197 -5.67 2.35 21.68
N TYR A 198 -5.54 3.69 21.69
CA TYR A 198 -4.48 4.39 20.96
C TYR A 198 -3.08 4.08 21.51
N SER A 199 -2.92 3.98 22.82
CA SER A 199 -1.66 3.58 23.45
C SER A 199 -1.26 2.16 23.03
N ASN A 200 -2.23 1.22 23.02
CA ASN A 200 -2.00 -0.14 22.54
C ASN A 200 -1.70 -0.18 21.03
N LEU A 201 -2.32 0.68 20.23
CA LEU A 201 -1.96 0.81 18.81
C LEU A 201 -0.53 1.33 18.64
N ASP A 202 -0.07 2.26 19.49
CA ASP A 202 1.31 2.76 19.44
C ASP A 202 2.32 1.67 19.81
N THR A 203 2.03 0.85 20.82
CA THR A 203 2.89 -0.30 21.17
C THR A 203 2.90 -1.36 20.06
N LEU A 204 1.74 -1.65 19.44
CA LEU A 204 1.66 -2.54 18.29
C LEU A 204 2.42 -1.98 17.08
N LEU A 205 2.30 -0.70 16.78
CA LEU A 205 3.04 -0.03 15.71
C LEU A 205 4.54 -0.02 16.00
N ALA A 206 4.96 0.20 17.24
CA ALA A 206 6.35 0.11 17.65
C ALA A 206 6.89 -1.32 17.47
N SER A 207 6.10 -2.34 17.84
CA SER A 207 6.48 -3.75 17.65
C SER A 207 6.56 -4.13 16.17
N SER A 208 5.60 -3.70 15.35
CA SER A 208 5.59 -3.89 13.89
C SER A 208 6.78 -3.18 13.25
N ARG A 209 7.07 -1.93 13.63
CA ARG A 209 8.24 -1.19 13.16
C ARG A 209 9.54 -1.88 13.56
N SER A 210 9.62 -2.43 14.77
CA SER A 210 10.79 -3.20 15.21
C SER A 210 10.98 -4.46 14.37
N LEU A 211 9.90 -5.21 14.10
CA LEU A 211 9.92 -6.39 13.25
C LEU A 211 10.26 -6.07 11.79
N VAL A 212 9.66 -5.03 11.22
CA VAL A 212 9.96 -4.52 9.86
C VAL A 212 11.39 -4.00 9.79
N SER A 213 11.89 -3.31 10.82
CA SER A 213 13.28 -2.87 10.90
C SER A 213 14.23 -4.05 10.99
N SER A 214 13.89 -5.09 11.75
CA SER A 214 14.67 -6.33 11.84
C SER A 214 14.70 -7.06 10.49
N LEU A 215 13.55 -7.20 9.83
CA LEU A 215 13.44 -7.78 8.49
C LEU A 215 14.20 -6.98 7.45
N LEU A 216 14.02 -5.66 7.41
CA LEU A 216 14.73 -4.80 6.47
C LEU A 216 16.23 -4.77 6.77
N ARG A 217 16.65 -4.77 8.04
CA ARG A 217 18.07 -4.84 8.41
C ARG A 217 18.68 -6.17 7.98
N SER A 218 17.97 -7.27 8.18
CA SER A 218 18.39 -8.62 7.77
C SER A 218 18.44 -8.76 6.25
N GLN A 219 17.43 -8.26 5.53
CA GLN A 219 17.40 -8.35 4.07
C GLN A 219 18.44 -7.41 3.43
N LYS A 220 18.77 -6.30 4.11
CA LYS A 220 19.77 -5.33 3.64
C LYS A 220 21.20 -5.84 3.75
N SER A 221 21.53 -6.67 4.74
CA SER A 221 22.84 -7.36 4.75
C SER A 221 22.97 -8.36 3.60
N ASP A 222 21.91 -9.11 3.30
CA ASP A 222 21.93 -10.09 2.21
C ASP A 222 22.08 -9.42 0.84
N THR A 223 21.41 -8.28 0.62
CA THR A 223 21.59 -7.52 -0.63
C THR A 223 23.00 -6.97 -0.79
N TRP A 224 23.69 -6.62 0.30
CA TRP A 224 25.05 -6.08 0.23
C TRP A 224 26.08 -7.17 -0.13
N TYR A 225 25.91 -8.39 0.38
CA TYR A 225 26.75 -9.53 -0.03
C TYR A 225 26.50 -9.94 -1.48
N LEU A 226 25.24 -9.96 -1.94
CA LEU A 226 24.92 -10.28 -3.34
C LEU A 226 25.48 -9.21 -4.29
N GLU A 227 25.37 -7.93 -3.92
CA GLU A 227 25.90 -6.82 -4.70
C GLU A 227 27.44 -6.88 -4.83
N THR A 228 28.15 -7.07 -3.70
CA THR A 228 29.62 -7.20 -3.72
C THR A 228 30.08 -8.44 -4.49
N ALA A 229 29.38 -9.58 -4.34
CA ALA A 229 29.65 -10.80 -5.12
C ALA A 229 29.41 -10.60 -6.61
N PHE A 230 28.36 -9.87 -7.00
CA PHE A 230 28.04 -9.56 -8.40
C PHE A 230 29.11 -8.65 -9.04
N TYR A 231 29.60 -7.64 -8.31
CA TYR A 231 30.72 -6.80 -8.79
C TYR A 231 32.02 -7.59 -8.97
N ILE A 232 32.37 -8.48 -8.03
CA ILE A 232 33.55 -9.36 -8.17
C ILE A 232 33.37 -10.31 -9.36
N LEU A 233 32.17 -10.86 -9.57
CA LEU A 233 31.85 -11.71 -10.72
C LEU A 233 31.98 -10.94 -12.04
N ILE A 234 31.42 -9.73 -12.13
CA ILE A 234 31.61 -8.87 -13.32
C ILE A 234 33.08 -8.54 -13.52
N GLY A 235 33.82 -8.21 -12.46
CA GLY A 235 35.25 -7.90 -12.53
C GLY A 235 36.06 -9.07 -13.07
N THR A 236 35.79 -10.29 -12.61
CA THR A 236 36.46 -11.50 -13.10
C THR A 236 36.06 -11.87 -14.52
N ILE A 237 34.79 -11.67 -14.91
CA ILE A 237 34.33 -11.86 -16.29
C ILE A 237 34.99 -10.82 -17.21
N SER A 238 34.98 -9.53 -16.85
CA SER A 238 35.68 -8.48 -17.60
C SER A 238 37.18 -8.78 -17.72
N TRP A 239 37.82 -9.24 -16.64
CA TRP A 239 39.22 -9.67 -16.66
C TRP A 239 39.44 -10.86 -17.60
N LEU A 240 38.54 -11.84 -17.60
CA LEU A 240 38.58 -12.98 -18.53
C LEU A 240 38.37 -12.55 -19.96
N ILE A 241 37.44 -11.64 -20.25
CA ILE A 241 37.20 -11.10 -21.59
C ILE A 241 38.45 -10.34 -22.06
N PHE A 242 38.99 -9.46 -21.22
CA PHE A 242 40.22 -8.72 -21.51
C PHE A 242 41.40 -9.66 -21.76
N ARG A 243 41.56 -10.69 -20.93
CA ARG A 243 42.70 -11.62 -21.04
C ARG A 243 42.53 -12.63 -22.17
N ARG A 244 41.32 -13.14 -22.39
CA ARG A 244 41.04 -14.26 -23.32
C ARG A 244 40.71 -13.76 -24.71
N ILE A 245 39.80 -12.80 -24.82
CA ILE A 245 39.22 -12.33 -26.10
C ILE A 245 40.04 -11.21 -26.72
N LEU A 246 40.62 -10.33 -25.89
CA LEU A 246 41.40 -9.19 -26.37
C LEU A 246 42.86 -9.53 -26.69
N TYR A 247 43.42 -10.62 -26.16
CA TYR A 247 44.82 -10.99 -26.42
C TYR A 247 45.02 -12.09 -27.48
N GLY A 248 44.10 -13.06 -27.57
CA GLY A 248 44.23 -14.18 -28.52
C GLY A 248 43.64 -13.87 -29.90
N PRO A 249 42.30 -13.82 -30.04
CA PRO A 249 41.64 -13.55 -31.31
C PRO A 249 41.96 -12.18 -31.90
N LEU A 250 42.22 -11.17 -31.06
CA LEU A 250 42.52 -9.82 -31.54
C LEU A 250 43.87 -9.75 -32.26
N TRP A 251 44.86 -10.58 -31.89
CA TRP A 251 46.09 -10.71 -32.66
C TRP A 251 45.81 -11.38 -34.02
N TRP A 252 44.91 -12.35 -34.09
CA TRP A 252 44.43 -12.87 -35.38
C TRP A 252 43.67 -11.81 -36.20
N ILE A 253 42.83 -10.99 -35.59
CA ILE A 253 42.08 -9.90 -36.25
C ILE A 253 43.01 -8.77 -36.69
N VAL A 254 44.15 -8.53 -36.05
CA VAL A 254 45.15 -7.56 -36.53
C VAL A 254 46.04 -8.18 -37.61
N TRP A 255 46.41 -9.46 -37.49
CA TRP A 255 47.31 -10.13 -38.43
C TRP A 255 46.62 -10.54 -39.74
N LEU A 256 45.35 -10.97 -39.72
CA LEU A 256 44.57 -11.33 -40.91
C LEU A 256 44.44 -10.18 -41.93
N PRO A 257 43.95 -8.98 -41.58
CA PRO A 257 43.82 -7.87 -42.52
C PRO A 257 45.18 -7.36 -42.94
N LEU A 258 46.20 -7.35 -42.07
CA LEU A 258 47.56 -6.94 -42.46
C LEU A 258 48.14 -7.87 -43.54
N LYS A 259 47.96 -9.19 -43.40
CA LYS A 259 48.41 -10.18 -44.38
C LYS A 259 47.56 -10.16 -45.66
N LEU A 260 46.26 -9.86 -45.55
CA LEU A 260 45.37 -9.65 -46.70
C LEU A 260 45.76 -8.39 -47.48
N ILE A 261 45.99 -7.27 -46.79
CA ILE A 261 46.48 -6.02 -47.37
C ILE A 261 47.83 -6.25 -48.04
N ALA A 262 48.78 -6.95 -47.40
CA ALA A 262 50.06 -7.29 -48.02
C ALA A 262 49.91 -8.15 -49.29
N ARG A 263 48.95 -9.08 -49.33
CA ARG A 263 48.64 -9.86 -50.55
C ARG A 263 47.97 -9.00 -51.62
N ILE A 264 47.07 -8.12 -51.24
CA ILE A 264 46.37 -7.21 -52.15
C ILE A 264 47.37 -6.19 -52.72
N THR A 265 48.23 -5.59 -51.91
CA THR A 265 49.27 -4.67 -52.37
C THR A 265 50.31 -5.39 -53.24
N VAL A 266 50.74 -6.61 -52.92
CA VAL A 266 51.60 -7.40 -53.82
C VAL A 266 50.88 -7.79 -55.11
N SER A 267 49.57 -8.04 -55.10
CA SER A 267 48.80 -8.36 -56.32
C SER A 267 48.53 -7.14 -57.21
N ILE A 268 48.40 -5.94 -56.63
CA ILE A 268 48.13 -4.71 -57.36
C ILE A 268 49.43 -4.03 -57.81
N PHE A 269 50.50 -4.11 -57.00
CA PHE A 269 51.81 -3.53 -57.31
C PHE A 269 52.75 -4.50 -58.04
N GLY A 270 52.55 -5.82 -57.89
CA GLY A 270 53.32 -6.86 -58.57
C GLY A 270 52.88 -7.15 -60.01
N VAL A 271 51.77 -6.57 -60.47
CA VAL A 271 51.25 -6.76 -61.84
C VAL A 271 51.60 -5.58 -62.77
N SER A 272 52.18 -4.48 -62.27
CA SER A 272 52.63 -3.33 -63.08
C SER A 272 54.15 -3.17 -63.20
N SER A 273 54.95 -4.12 -62.70
CA SER A 273 56.40 -4.14 -62.91
C SER A 273 56.87 -5.55 -63.28
N GLY A 274 56.69 -5.89 -64.55
CA GLY A 274 57.31 -7.07 -65.12
C GLY A 274 58.83 -6.90 -65.22
N VAL A 275 59.57 -7.88 -64.69
CA VAL A 275 60.77 -8.39 -65.36
C VAL A 275 60.82 -9.91 -65.23
N SER A 276 60.94 -10.52 -66.39
CA SER A 276 61.13 -11.94 -66.67
C SER A 276 62.43 -12.49 -66.06
N MET A 277 62.40 -13.74 -65.61
CA MET A 277 63.46 -14.78 -65.72
C MET A 277 63.07 -15.87 -64.74
N GLY A 278 63.03 -17.15 -65.07
CA GLY A 278 63.60 -17.88 -66.17
C GLY A 278 63.72 -19.31 -65.62
N LEU A 279 63.23 -20.27 -66.38
CA LEU A 279 63.31 -21.69 -66.04
C LEU A 279 64.79 -22.10 -66.02
N ALA A 280 65.29 -22.62 -64.90
CA ALA A 280 66.53 -23.39 -64.88
C ALA A 280 66.43 -24.52 -63.86
N ARG A 281 66.32 -25.73 -64.42
CA ARG A 281 66.71 -26.99 -63.80
C ARG A 281 68.11 -26.91 -63.18
N ASP A 282 68.33 -27.90 -62.33
CA ASP A 282 69.58 -28.65 -62.10
C ASP A 282 70.16 -28.40 -60.70
N SER A 283 69.91 -29.29 -59.75
CA SER A 283 70.56 -30.58 -59.48
C SER A 283 71.74 -30.44 -58.51
N LYS A 284 71.84 -31.44 -57.61
CA LYS A 284 72.98 -31.76 -56.72
C LYS A 284 73.28 -30.77 -55.58
N SER A 285 73.74 -31.14 -54.39
CA SER A 285 73.90 -32.36 -53.58
C SER A 285 74.77 -31.96 -52.36
N ILE A 286 74.89 -32.86 -51.35
CA ILE A 286 75.96 -32.93 -50.31
C ILE A 286 75.74 -31.95 -49.11
N ILE A 287 75.36 -32.37 -47.89
CA ILE A 287 76.01 -33.19 -46.81
C ILE A 287 77.18 -32.46 -46.09
N SER A 288 77.23 -32.65 -44.75
CA SER A 288 78.35 -32.42 -43.78
C SER A 288 78.51 -31.00 -43.21
N THR A 289 78.80 -30.74 -41.92
CA THR A 289 79.29 -31.57 -40.78
C THR A 289 79.29 -30.72 -39.48
N GLN A 290 78.98 -31.36 -38.33
CA GLN A 290 79.60 -31.36 -36.96
C GLN A 290 80.24 -30.06 -36.39
N SER A 291 80.24 -29.72 -35.08
CA SER A 291 80.67 -30.46 -33.87
C SER A 291 80.46 -29.59 -32.57
N LEU A 292 79.85 -30.10 -31.47
CA LEU A 292 80.42 -30.54 -30.14
C LEU A 292 80.70 -29.41 -29.07
N PRO A 293 80.99 -29.67 -27.77
CA PRO A 293 80.03 -29.69 -26.64
C PRO A 293 80.57 -28.98 -25.34
N THR A 294 79.86 -29.06 -24.19
CA THR A 294 80.34 -29.04 -22.76
C THR A 294 79.10 -28.90 -21.85
N VAL A 295 78.58 -29.89 -21.12
CA VAL A 295 79.04 -30.71 -19.95
C VAL A 295 78.90 -30.00 -18.58
N ASN A 296 77.86 -30.46 -17.85
CA ASN A 296 77.77 -30.74 -16.38
C ASN A 296 77.68 -29.58 -15.36
N LEU A 297 77.11 -29.70 -14.14
CA LEU A 297 76.57 -30.75 -13.25
C LEU A 297 75.31 -30.15 -12.57
N GLY A 298 74.22 -30.84 -12.26
CA GLY A 298 74.07 -31.86 -11.22
C GLY A 298 72.96 -31.45 -10.22
N PRO A 299 72.15 -32.39 -9.69
CA PRO A 299 70.86 -32.13 -9.02
C PRO A 299 70.97 -32.16 -7.48
N THR A 300 69.91 -31.82 -6.74
CA THR A 300 69.45 -32.54 -5.52
C THR A 300 68.21 -31.88 -4.90
N ALA A 301 67.22 -32.73 -4.61
CA ALA A 301 65.99 -32.45 -3.85
C ALA A 301 66.28 -32.27 -2.35
N THR A 302 65.36 -31.67 -1.59
CA THR A 302 64.74 -32.31 -0.40
C THR A 302 63.68 -31.43 0.24
N ASN A 303 62.76 -32.13 0.86
CA ASN A 303 61.50 -31.75 1.49
C ASN A 303 61.68 -31.25 2.93
N SER A 304 60.55 -30.79 3.49
CA SER A 304 60.19 -30.72 4.93
C SER A 304 60.73 -29.53 5.75
N LEU A 305 59.83 -28.79 6.41
CA LEU A 305 59.47 -29.07 7.82
C LEU A 305 58.24 -28.25 8.25
N TRP A 306 57.29 -28.95 8.86
CA TRP A 306 56.15 -28.43 9.61
C TRP A 306 56.65 -27.91 10.98
N ASN A 307 56.14 -26.79 11.49
CA ASN A 307 56.24 -26.45 12.91
C ASN A 307 54.97 -25.74 13.40
N PRO A 308 54.19 -26.34 14.32
CA PRO A 308 53.02 -25.75 14.96
C PRO A 308 53.34 -25.14 16.33
N ASP A 309 52.39 -24.33 16.80
CA ASP A 309 52.15 -23.87 18.17
C ASP A 309 53.15 -22.90 18.84
N SER A 310 52.70 -21.65 18.96
CA SER A 310 52.71 -20.98 20.27
C SER A 310 51.44 -20.14 20.44
N THR A 311 50.55 -20.64 21.29
CA THR A 311 49.41 -19.92 21.84
C THR A 311 49.87 -18.96 22.92
N LYS A 312 49.47 -17.69 22.87
CA LYS A 312 49.14 -16.90 24.05
C LYS A 312 48.11 -15.82 23.72
N ALA A 313 47.24 -15.60 24.69
CA ALA A 313 45.91 -15.03 24.59
C ALA A 313 45.86 -13.50 24.66
N ALA A 314 44.67 -13.02 24.29
CA ALA A 314 43.94 -11.87 24.83
C ALA A 314 44.28 -10.46 24.29
N GLY A 315 43.30 -9.88 23.59
CA GLY A 315 43.20 -8.44 23.31
C GLY A 315 42.28 -8.15 22.12
N ILE A 316 40.98 -8.03 22.35
CA ILE A 316 40.00 -7.48 21.39
C ILE A 316 40.15 -5.95 21.40
N PRO A 317 40.44 -5.25 20.30
CA PRO A 317 40.24 -3.81 20.24
C PRO A 317 38.74 -3.52 20.03
N ASP A 318 38.20 -2.82 21.02
CA ASP A 318 36.86 -2.25 21.10
C ASP A 318 36.69 -1.16 20.02
N MET A 319 35.68 -1.32 19.15
CA MET A 319 35.39 -0.43 18.02
C MET A 319 34.25 0.57 18.35
N ALA A 320 34.04 0.86 19.64
CA ALA A 320 33.00 1.79 20.10
C ALA A 320 33.40 3.28 19.99
N GLU A 321 34.69 3.62 19.83
CA GLU A 321 35.13 5.03 19.83
C GLU A 321 35.16 5.69 18.44
N ASP A 322 35.16 4.93 17.34
CA ASP A 322 35.24 5.50 15.98
C ASP A 322 33.89 5.94 15.39
N ILE A 323 32.77 5.58 16.02
CA ILE A 323 31.42 5.91 15.50
C ILE A 323 30.98 7.33 15.91
N ASN A 324 31.50 7.87 17.03
CA ASN A 324 31.13 9.22 17.49
C ASN A 324 31.82 10.36 16.73
N ARG A 325 32.81 10.06 15.86
CA ARG A 325 33.58 11.08 15.16
C ARG A 325 33.01 11.47 13.79
N TRP A 326 32.06 10.70 13.26
CA TRP A 326 31.47 10.94 11.93
C TRP A 326 30.06 11.56 11.95
N THR A 327 29.41 11.67 13.11
CA THR A 327 28.05 12.25 13.23
C THR A 327 28.04 13.66 13.84
N GLY A 328 29.19 14.32 13.95
CA GLY A 328 29.35 15.63 14.61
C GLY A 328 29.52 16.83 13.68
N ALA A 329 29.34 16.67 12.37
CA ALA A 329 29.48 17.76 11.41
C ALA A 329 28.30 17.72 10.46
N ASP A 330 27.23 18.42 10.82
CA ASP A 330 26.23 19.07 9.95
C ASP A 330 25.13 19.65 10.84
N GLY A 331 25.31 20.89 11.29
CA GLY A 331 24.32 21.55 12.14
C GLY A 331 24.82 22.83 12.82
N ALA A 332 25.40 23.76 12.07
CA ALA A 332 25.66 25.11 12.56
C ALA A 332 25.52 26.15 11.45
N GLU A 333 24.28 26.37 11.00
CA GLU A 333 23.89 27.66 10.43
C GLU A 333 22.86 28.31 11.38
N GLN A 334 23.38 29.20 12.22
CA GLN A 334 22.59 30.15 12.99
C GLN A 334 22.07 31.21 12.04
N ASP A 335 20.80 31.12 11.63
CA ASP A 335 20.10 32.26 11.04
C ASP A 335 19.46 33.09 12.17
N LYS A 336 19.88 34.35 12.25
CA LYS A 336 19.47 35.29 13.30
C LYS A 336 18.07 35.81 12.99
N GLN A 337 17.07 35.43 13.78
CA GLN A 337 15.78 36.14 13.79
C GLN A 337 15.45 36.65 15.19
N ILE A 338 15.27 37.96 15.24
CA ILE A 338 15.07 38.79 16.43
C ILE A 338 13.66 38.56 16.97
N PRO A 339 13.49 38.25 18.28
CA PRO A 339 12.16 38.15 18.87
C PRO A 339 11.62 39.53 19.21
N THR A 340 10.59 40.00 18.50
CA THR A 340 9.76 41.12 18.98
C THR A 340 8.83 40.61 20.07
N GLN A 341 9.14 40.96 21.32
CA GLN A 341 8.29 40.69 22.48
C GLN A 341 7.04 41.58 22.46
N ARG A 342 5.89 40.97 22.78
CA ARG A 342 4.77 41.63 23.47
C ARG A 342 4.44 40.76 24.70
N PRO A 343 4.33 41.32 25.90
CA PRO A 343 4.14 40.53 27.11
C PRO A 343 2.71 39.99 27.16
N ASP A 344 2.59 38.75 27.63
CA ASP A 344 1.36 38.05 28.03
C ASP A 344 0.43 37.51 26.92
N GLY A 345 0.73 36.30 26.45
CA GLY A 345 -0.17 35.42 25.69
C GLY A 345 0.48 34.07 25.31
N PRO A 346 -0.28 32.96 25.18
CA PRO A 346 0.30 31.64 24.88
C PRO A 346 0.82 31.58 23.43
N LYS A 347 1.92 30.85 23.23
CA LYS A 347 2.64 30.72 21.95
C LYS A 347 1.74 30.06 20.90
N VAL A 348 1.36 30.81 19.86
CA VAL A 348 0.70 30.27 18.67
C VAL A 348 1.74 30.16 17.56
N TYR A 349 2.03 28.94 17.11
CA TYR A 349 2.83 28.71 15.91
C TYR A 349 1.94 28.89 14.67
N PRO A 350 2.37 29.62 13.62
CA PRO A 350 1.57 29.78 12.41
C PRO A 350 1.42 28.44 11.69
N ASN A 351 0.18 28.00 11.46
CA ASN A 351 -0.15 26.81 10.68
C ASN A 351 0.04 27.12 9.17
N PRO A 352 0.94 26.42 8.44
CA PRO A 352 1.27 26.73 7.05
C PRO A 352 0.15 26.42 6.05
N ASN A 353 -0.92 25.70 6.46
CA ASN A 353 -1.97 25.25 5.54
C ASN A 353 -3.17 26.20 5.40
N LYS A 354 -3.09 27.43 5.92
CA LYS A 354 -4.19 28.41 5.85
C LYS A 354 -4.15 29.32 4.61
N ARG A 355 -3.42 28.93 3.57
CA ARG A 355 -3.15 29.73 2.36
C ARG A 355 -4.06 29.42 1.17
N MET A 356 -5.23 28.84 1.44
CA MET A 356 -6.26 28.62 0.43
C MET A 356 -7.41 29.55 0.82
N TRP A 357 -7.99 30.24 -0.17
CA TRP A 357 -9.04 31.28 -0.08
C TRP A 357 -8.51 32.73 -0.05
N GLU A 358 -7.88 33.15 -1.14
CA GLU A 358 -7.99 34.55 -1.59
C GLU A 358 -9.08 34.58 -2.68
N GLU A 359 -10.19 35.28 -2.42
CA GLU A 359 -11.17 35.65 -3.44
C GLU A 359 -10.62 36.84 -4.24
N PRO A 360 -10.76 36.87 -5.57
CA PRO A 360 -10.33 38.02 -6.37
C PRO A 360 -11.28 39.20 -6.12
N LEU A 361 -10.73 40.29 -5.60
CA LEU A 361 -11.40 41.59 -5.57
C LEU A 361 -11.66 42.03 -7.01
N VAL A 362 -12.94 42.18 -7.33
CA VAL A 362 -13.42 42.85 -8.54
C VAL A 362 -13.31 44.35 -8.26
N ASP A 363 -12.40 45.02 -8.98
CA ASP A 363 -12.36 46.48 -9.01
C ASP A 363 -13.58 46.99 -9.80
N GLU A 364 -14.55 47.56 -9.10
CA GLU A 364 -15.57 48.42 -9.71
C GLU A 364 -14.97 49.81 -9.97
N LEU A 365 -15.05 50.24 -11.23
CA LEU A 365 -14.89 51.62 -11.69
C LEU A 365 -16.25 52.16 -12.12
#